data_AF-A0A2U1QCF6-F1
#
_entry.id   AF-A0A2U1QCF6-F1
#
_cell.length_a   1.000
_cell.length_b   1.000
_cell.length_c   1.000
_cell.angle_alpha   90.00
_cell.angle_beta   90.00
_cell.angle_gamma   90.00
#
_symmetry.space_group_name_H-M   'P 1'
#
loop_
_entity.id
_entity.type
_entity.pdbx_description
1 polymer ?
#
loop_
_entity_poly.entity_id
_entity_poly.type
_entity_poly.pdbx_seq_one_letter_code
_entity_poly.pdbx_strand_id
1 'polypeptide(L)'
;MPDEVRDEIEHYFVDAPPVVDDDGRKLPKLDETTADYARNGLTPRWSDLDVNQHVNNVKYIGWILESAPQEVVEKHELASLTLEYRRECRKDSVVKSLTSILGGGDANGGITDSDHVDCQHVLLFEADSDGAPGGEIVKGRTGWRPKSVNQIGSTDHFST
;
A
#
# COMPACT_ATOMS: atom_id res chain seq x y z
N MET A 1 -25.45 10.88 -8.16
CA MET A 1 -24.83 11.69 -9.21
C MET A 1 -25.91 12.57 -9.80
N PRO A 2 -25.73 13.90 -9.84
CA PRO A 2 -26.66 14.82 -10.51
C PRO A 2 -26.79 14.51 -12.01
N ASP A 3 -27.93 14.88 -12.61
CA ASP A 3 -28.23 14.55 -14.01
C ASP A 3 -27.34 15.34 -14.98
N GLU A 4 -27.02 16.59 -14.68
CA GLU A 4 -26.14 17.42 -15.53
C GLU A 4 -24.74 16.81 -15.65
N VAL A 5 -24.21 16.27 -14.55
CA VAL A 5 -22.91 15.59 -14.53
C VAL A 5 -22.97 14.26 -15.29
N ARG A 6 -24.10 13.54 -15.21
CA ARG A 6 -24.30 12.31 -15.97
C ARG A 6 -24.23 12.60 -17.47
N ASP A 7 -24.97 13.59 -17.93
CA ASP A 7 -25.05 13.96 -19.34
C ASP A 7 -23.67 14.37 -19.89
N GLU A 8 -22.80 14.97 -19.05
CA GLU A 8 -21.43 15.33 -19.42
C GLU A 8 -20.47 14.13 -19.57
N ILE A 9 -20.72 13.01 -18.88
CA ILE A 9 -19.77 11.88 -18.83
C ILE A 9 -20.27 10.59 -19.49
N GLU A 10 -21.57 10.49 -19.76
CA GLU A 10 -22.23 9.26 -20.22
C GLU A 10 -21.63 8.72 -21.53
N HIS A 11 -21.27 9.58 -22.48
CA HIS A 11 -20.71 9.16 -23.77
C HIS A 11 -19.29 8.57 -23.67
N TYR A 12 -18.63 8.69 -22.51
CA TYR A 12 -17.37 8.01 -22.24
C TYR A 12 -17.55 6.61 -21.63
N PHE A 13 -18.77 6.21 -21.28
CA PHE A 13 -19.01 4.89 -20.72
C PHE A 13 -18.87 3.82 -21.81
N VAL A 14 -18.11 2.78 -21.48
CA VAL A 14 -17.90 1.61 -22.33
C VAL A 14 -18.45 0.37 -21.65
N ASP A 15 -19.19 -0.45 -22.40
CA ASP A 15 -19.67 -1.75 -21.94
C ASP A 15 -18.58 -2.80 -22.14
N ALA A 16 -17.52 -2.67 -21.36
CA ALA A 16 -16.38 -3.59 -21.36
C ALA A 16 -16.05 -3.96 -19.91
N PRO A 17 -15.66 -5.23 -19.64
CA PRO A 17 -15.22 -5.61 -18.31
C PRO A 17 -13.94 -4.84 -17.92
N PRO A 18 -13.68 -4.66 -16.61
CA PRO A 18 -12.45 -4.05 -16.16
C PRO A 18 -11.23 -4.85 -16.62
N VAL A 19 -10.10 -4.18 -16.82
CA VAL A 19 -8.83 -4.83 -17.21
C VAL A 19 -8.29 -5.73 -16.10
N VAL A 20 -8.63 -5.41 -14.85
CA VAL A 20 -8.24 -6.18 -13.66
C VAL A 20 -9.52 -6.55 -12.92
N ASP A 21 -9.72 -7.84 -12.71
CA ASP A 21 -10.85 -8.34 -11.93
C ASP A 21 -10.69 -7.98 -10.45
N ASP A 22 -11.79 -7.58 -9.82
CA ASP A 22 -11.86 -7.51 -8.37
C ASP A 22 -11.81 -8.93 -7.80
N ASP A 23 -10.84 -9.21 -6.93
CA ASP A 23 -10.73 -10.52 -6.32
C ASP A 23 -11.66 -10.71 -5.11
N GLY A 24 -12.44 -9.68 -4.76
CA GLY A 24 -13.50 -9.72 -3.75
C GLY A 24 -13.03 -10.04 -2.33
N ARG A 25 -11.71 -10.10 -2.12
CA ARG A 25 -11.12 -10.45 -0.83
C ARG A 25 -11.23 -9.25 0.10
N LYS A 26 -12.04 -9.38 1.15
CA LYS A 26 -12.17 -8.34 2.18
C LYS A 26 -10.83 -8.08 2.86
N LEU A 27 -10.52 -6.81 3.08
CA LEU A 27 -9.39 -6.40 3.91
C LEU A 27 -9.76 -6.58 5.39
N PRO A 28 -9.08 -7.47 6.14
CA PRO A 28 -9.32 -7.67 7.57
C PRO A 28 -9.21 -6.37 8.37
N LYS A 29 -9.62 -6.39 9.64
CA LYS A 29 -9.25 -5.29 10.54
C LYS A 29 -7.79 -5.49 10.97
N LEU A 30 -6.98 -4.46 10.81
CA LEU A 30 -5.61 -4.39 11.29
C LEU A 30 -5.50 -3.15 12.19
N ASP A 31 -4.86 -3.31 13.34
CA ASP A 31 -4.62 -2.25 14.32
C ASP A 31 -3.23 -2.40 14.93
N GLU A 32 -2.87 -1.48 15.84
CA GLU A 32 -1.52 -1.40 16.40
C GLU A 32 -1.12 -2.64 17.22
N THR A 33 -2.07 -3.41 17.73
CA THR A 33 -1.76 -4.62 18.52
C THR A 33 -1.58 -5.85 17.66
N THR A 34 -2.06 -5.80 16.41
CA THR A 34 -2.04 -6.91 15.45
C THR A 34 -1.06 -6.70 14.30
N ALA A 35 -0.50 -5.50 14.15
CA ALA A 35 0.49 -5.20 13.13
C ALA A 35 1.89 -5.72 13.47
N ASP A 36 2.56 -6.31 12.48
CA ASP A 36 3.93 -6.79 12.59
C ASP A 36 4.95 -5.64 12.45
N TYR A 37 4.60 -4.63 11.65
CA TYR A 37 5.47 -3.49 11.33
C TYR A 37 4.69 -2.18 11.39
N ALA A 38 5.36 -1.11 11.85
CA ALA A 38 4.76 0.22 11.96
C ALA A 38 5.75 1.33 11.59
N ARG A 39 5.23 2.39 10.97
CA ARG A 39 5.95 3.64 10.69
C ARG A 39 5.10 4.84 11.08
N ASN A 40 5.62 5.63 12.01
CA ASN A 40 4.96 6.82 12.56
C ASN A 40 5.53 8.11 11.92
N GLY A 41 4.82 9.22 12.12
CA GLY A 41 5.27 10.57 11.82
C GLY A 41 5.32 10.90 10.33
N LEU A 42 4.56 10.19 9.51
CA LEU A 42 4.50 10.45 8.07
C LEU A 42 3.70 11.73 7.84
N THR A 43 4.32 12.72 7.20
CA THR A 43 3.71 14.02 6.92
C THR A 43 3.85 14.38 5.45
N PRO A 44 2.84 15.02 4.86
CA PRO A 44 2.90 15.42 3.45
C PRO A 44 3.80 16.64 3.27
N ARG A 45 4.47 16.68 2.11
CA ARG A 45 5.17 17.86 1.62
C ARG A 45 4.21 18.73 0.81
N TRP A 46 4.59 19.97 0.57
CA TRP A 46 3.83 20.87 -0.30
C TRP A 46 3.59 20.28 -1.71
N SER A 47 4.59 19.58 -2.26
CA SER A 47 4.49 18.89 -3.55
C SER A 47 3.59 17.66 -3.55
N ASP A 48 3.18 17.17 -2.39
CA ASP A 48 2.31 16.00 -2.27
C ASP A 48 0.82 16.41 -2.33
N LEU A 49 0.51 17.71 -2.39
CA LEU A 49 -0.86 18.24 -2.39
C LEU A 49 -1.39 18.41 -3.83
N ASP A 50 -2.67 18.14 -4.01
CA ASP A 50 -3.41 18.44 -5.23
C ASP A 50 -3.99 19.87 -5.22
N VAL A 51 -4.73 20.22 -6.28
CA VAL A 51 -5.34 21.55 -6.44
C VAL A 51 -6.39 21.87 -5.37
N ASN A 52 -6.94 20.86 -4.69
CA ASN A 52 -7.92 20.99 -3.62
C ASN A 52 -7.26 21.03 -2.23
N GLN A 53 -5.92 21.07 -2.17
CA GLN A 53 -5.13 21.05 -0.93
C GLN A 53 -5.26 19.75 -0.13
N HIS A 54 -5.72 18.68 -0.78
CA HIS A 54 -5.69 17.34 -0.22
C HIS A 54 -4.40 16.65 -0.66
N VAL A 55 -3.95 15.69 0.14
CA VAL A 55 -2.82 14.85 -0.24
C VAL A 55 -3.22 14.00 -1.45
N ASN A 56 -2.36 13.99 -2.48
CA ASN A 56 -2.59 13.26 -3.71
C ASN A 56 -2.72 11.74 -3.45
N ASN A 57 -3.65 11.07 -4.15
CA ASN A 57 -3.91 9.65 -4.00
C ASN A 57 -2.67 8.74 -4.15
N VAL A 58 -1.72 9.13 -4.98
CA VAL A 58 -0.46 8.37 -5.20
C VAL A 58 0.43 8.40 -3.95
N LYS A 59 0.35 9.45 -3.14
CA LYS A 59 1.18 9.58 -1.94
C LYS A 59 0.89 8.48 -0.91
N TYR A 60 -0.37 8.08 -0.80
CA TYR A 60 -0.78 6.99 0.11
C TYR A 60 -0.10 5.67 -0.23
N ILE A 61 0.16 5.39 -1.52
CA ILE A 61 0.89 4.18 -1.95
C ILE A 61 2.30 4.20 -1.37
N GLY A 62 2.99 5.35 -1.49
CA GLY A 62 4.31 5.54 -0.90
C GLY A 62 4.29 5.29 0.60
N TRP A 63 3.35 5.91 1.33
CA TRP A 63 3.23 5.73 2.79
C TRP A 63 2.93 4.29 3.21
N ILE A 64 2.08 3.57 2.48
CA ILE A 64 1.79 2.16 2.75
C ILE A 64 3.06 1.30 2.68
N LEU A 65 3.96 1.62 1.76
CA LEU A 65 5.22 0.89 1.58
C LEU A 65 6.28 1.26 2.62
N GLU A 66 6.16 2.38 3.34
CA GLU A 66 7.12 2.80 4.38
C GLU A 66 7.15 1.86 5.59
N SER A 67 6.06 1.12 5.85
CA SER A 67 6.02 0.07 6.88
C SER A 67 6.11 -1.34 6.29
N ALA A 68 6.27 -1.50 4.97
CA ALA A 68 6.44 -2.83 4.39
C ALA A 68 7.80 -3.43 4.83
N PRO A 69 7.88 -4.74 5.11
CA PRO A 69 9.13 -5.37 5.53
C PRO A 69 10.19 -5.22 4.45
N GLN A 70 11.38 -4.73 4.82
CA GLN A 70 12.48 -4.47 3.89
C GLN A 70 12.85 -5.73 3.09
N GLU A 71 12.87 -6.89 3.73
CA GLU A 71 13.17 -8.17 3.07
C GLU A 71 12.19 -8.49 1.93
N VAL A 72 10.89 -8.21 2.11
CA VAL A 72 9.88 -8.39 1.06
C VAL A 72 10.17 -7.45 -0.11
N VAL A 73 10.39 -6.15 0.17
CA VAL A 73 10.65 -5.14 -0.86
C VAL A 73 11.95 -5.40 -1.63
N GLU A 74 12.97 -5.94 -0.95
CA GLU A 74 14.28 -6.24 -1.55
C GLU A 74 14.28 -7.53 -2.37
N LYS A 75 13.67 -8.61 -1.86
CA LYS A 75 13.69 -9.93 -2.51
C LYS A 75 12.53 -10.17 -3.48
N HIS A 76 11.43 -9.43 -3.34
CA HIS A 76 10.22 -9.61 -4.13
C HIS A 76 9.87 -8.34 -4.91
N GLU A 77 9.11 -8.52 -5.99
CA GLU A 77 8.50 -7.43 -6.73
C GLU A 77 6.98 -7.39 -6.50
N LEU A 78 6.41 -6.18 -6.47
CA LEU A 78 4.99 -5.95 -6.27
C LEU A 78 4.22 -6.50 -7.48
N ALA A 79 3.34 -7.47 -7.24
CA ALA A 79 2.56 -8.16 -8.27
C ALA A 79 1.08 -7.71 -8.27
N SER A 80 0.54 -7.32 -7.12
CA SER A 80 -0.83 -6.82 -6.99
C SER A 80 -0.95 -5.76 -5.90
N LEU A 81 -1.88 -4.82 -6.08
CA LEU A 81 -2.19 -3.77 -5.11
C LEU A 81 -3.71 -3.53 -5.11
N THR A 82 -4.33 -3.67 -3.96
CA THR A 82 -5.74 -3.35 -3.72
C THR A 82 -5.81 -2.28 -2.64
N LEU A 83 -6.57 -1.20 -2.86
CA LEU A 83 -6.70 -0.07 -1.92
C LEU A 83 -8.16 0.29 -1.67
N GLU A 84 -8.54 0.46 -0.41
CA GLU A 84 -9.81 1.04 0.03
C GLU A 84 -9.55 2.40 0.69
N TYR A 85 -9.92 3.48 0.01
CA TYR A 85 -9.83 4.84 0.55
C TYR A 85 -11.04 5.16 1.43
N ARG A 86 -10.80 5.74 2.62
CA ARG A 86 -11.86 6.09 3.58
C ARG A 86 -11.89 7.56 3.97
N ARG A 87 -10.72 8.21 4.05
CA ARG A 87 -10.60 9.62 4.45
C ARG A 87 -9.47 10.31 3.70
N GLU A 88 -9.62 11.61 3.52
CA GLU A 88 -8.63 12.49 2.90
C GLU A 88 -7.66 13.04 3.95
N CYS A 89 -6.41 13.30 3.55
CA CYS A 89 -5.40 13.98 4.37
C CYS A 89 -5.19 15.41 3.88
N ARG A 90 -4.83 16.29 4.81
CA ARG A 90 -4.45 17.69 4.56
C ARG A 90 -2.98 17.90 4.88
N LYS A 91 -2.46 19.09 4.59
CA LYS A 91 -1.05 19.47 4.75
C LYS A 91 -0.47 19.26 6.16
N ASP A 92 -1.31 19.29 7.18
CA ASP A 92 -0.99 19.20 8.61
C ASP A 92 -1.30 17.82 9.20
N SER A 93 -1.80 16.90 8.37
CA SER A 93 -2.06 15.53 8.81
C SER A 93 -0.76 14.80 9.15
N VAL A 94 -0.76 14.14 10.30
CA VAL A 94 0.28 13.19 10.70
C VAL A 94 -0.29 11.78 10.57
N VAL A 95 0.43 10.94 9.85
CA VAL A 95 -0.02 9.62 9.42
C VAL A 95 0.87 8.55 10.04
N LYS A 96 0.22 7.47 10.48
CA LYS A 96 0.85 6.22 10.89
C LYS A 96 0.55 5.15 9.85
N SER A 97 1.58 4.45 9.40
CA SER A 97 1.47 3.28 8.52
C SER A 97 1.68 2.00 9.31
N LEU A 98 0.81 1.02 9.10
CA LEU A 98 0.87 -0.30 9.72
C LEU A 98 0.88 -1.37 8.63
N THR A 99 1.69 -2.41 8.81
CA THR A 99 1.74 -3.58 7.92
C THR A 99 1.71 -4.87 8.73
N SER A 100 0.99 -5.87 8.23
CA SER A 100 1.09 -7.26 8.68
C SER A 100 1.27 -8.21 7.49
N ILE A 101 2.05 -9.27 7.68
CA ILE A 101 2.28 -10.30 6.66
C ILE A 101 1.18 -11.36 6.77
N LEU A 102 0.46 -11.61 5.67
CA LEU A 102 -0.58 -12.62 5.59
C LEU A 102 0.01 -13.97 5.14
N GLY A 103 0.00 -14.98 6.01
CA GLY A 103 0.14 -16.39 5.61
C GLY A 103 1.53 -16.86 5.15
N GLY A 104 2.60 -16.53 5.88
CA GLY A 104 3.96 -16.95 5.53
C GLY A 104 4.91 -17.07 6.71
N GLY A 105 4.48 -17.70 7.81
CA GLY A 105 5.37 -18.00 8.92
C GLY A 105 4.87 -19.21 9.70
N ASP A 106 5.65 -20.29 9.67
CA ASP A 106 5.71 -21.20 10.81
C ASP A 106 5.92 -20.37 12.09
N ALA A 107 5.65 -20.93 13.26
CA ALA A 107 5.70 -20.26 14.58
C ALA A 107 7.03 -19.52 14.95
N ASN A 108 8.00 -19.44 14.04
CA ASN A 108 9.28 -18.74 14.12
C ASN A 108 9.42 -17.52 13.17
N GLY A 109 8.39 -17.09 12.44
CA GLY A 109 8.36 -15.77 11.77
C GLY A 109 9.35 -15.55 10.60
N GLY A 110 9.84 -16.63 9.99
CA GLY A 110 10.71 -16.53 8.81
C GLY A 110 9.92 -16.60 7.50
N ILE A 111 10.19 -15.66 6.58
CA ILE A 111 9.70 -15.71 5.20
C ILE A 111 10.46 -16.83 4.47
N THR A 112 9.77 -17.89 4.04
CA THR A 112 10.36 -18.95 3.23
C THR A 112 10.60 -18.45 1.79
N ASP A 113 11.77 -18.77 1.23
CA ASP A 113 12.30 -18.27 -0.05
C ASP A 113 11.53 -18.74 -1.31
N SER A 114 10.30 -19.24 -1.17
CA SER A 114 9.58 -19.98 -2.21
C SER A 114 8.14 -19.55 -2.49
N ASP A 115 7.60 -18.51 -1.86
CA ASP A 115 6.16 -18.21 -1.98
C ASP A 115 5.82 -16.77 -2.37
N HIS A 116 4.58 -16.61 -2.84
CA HIS A 116 3.94 -15.30 -2.94
C HIS A 116 3.69 -14.80 -1.52
N VAL A 117 4.10 -13.56 -1.24
CA VAL A 117 3.87 -12.92 0.05
C VAL A 117 2.72 -11.95 -0.11
N ASP A 118 1.68 -12.10 0.70
CA ASP A 118 0.63 -11.10 0.81
C ASP A 118 0.92 -10.24 2.06
N CYS A 119 0.83 -8.92 1.93
CA CYS A 119 0.86 -8.01 3.06
C CYS A 119 -0.45 -7.24 3.13
N GLN A 120 -0.95 -7.04 4.35
CA GLN A 120 -2.05 -6.15 4.64
C GLN A 120 -1.52 -4.85 5.22
N HIS A 121 -2.13 -3.73 4.82
CA HIS A 121 -1.72 -2.39 5.23
C HIS A 121 -2.89 -1.57 5.74
N VAL A 122 -2.61 -0.68 6.69
CA VAL A 122 -3.54 0.37 7.12
C VAL A 122 -2.77 1.66 7.36
N LEU A 123 -3.29 2.75 6.80
CA LEU A 123 -2.91 4.11 7.17
C LEU A 123 -3.94 4.66 8.16
N LEU A 124 -3.46 5.16 9.30
CA LEU A 124 -4.25 5.80 10.35
C LEU A 124 -3.79 7.23 10.53
N PHE A 125 -4.68 8.11 10.97
CA PHE A 125 -4.23 9.34 11.61
C PHE A 125 -3.48 8.99 12.89
N GLU A 126 -2.44 9.75 13.23
CA GLU A 126 -1.90 9.65 14.58
C GLU A 126 -2.92 10.17 15.59
N ALA A 127 -2.98 9.51 16.75
CA ALA A 127 -3.87 9.92 17.83
C ALA A 127 -3.49 11.32 18.31
N ASP A 128 -4.49 12.18 18.48
CA ASP A 128 -4.33 13.42 19.23
C ASP A 128 -4.01 13.09 20.71
N SER A 129 -3.56 14.10 21.46
CA SER A 129 -3.15 14.00 22.87
C SER A 129 -4.17 13.34 23.81
N ASP A 130 -5.43 13.21 23.38
CA ASP A 130 -6.53 12.64 24.14
C ASP A 130 -6.57 11.09 24.08
N GLY A 131 -5.63 10.45 23.38
CA GLY A 131 -5.43 9.00 23.39
C GLY A 131 -6.49 8.19 22.63
N ALA A 132 -7.40 8.85 21.91
CA ALA A 132 -8.33 8.18 21.01
C ALA A 132 -7.58 7.67 19.75
N PRO A 133 -7.77 6.41 19.33
CA PRO A 133 -7.13 5.89 18.14
C PRO A 133 -7.53 6.73 16.93
N GLY A 134 -6.54 7.17 16.16
CA GLY A 134 -6.78 7.99 14.98
C GLY A 134 -7.57 7.22 13.92
N GLY A 135 -8.35 7.97 13.14
CA GLY A 135 -9.23 7.38 12.15
C GLY A 135 -8.51 6.67 11.00
N GLU A 136 -9.13 5.62 10.47
CA GLU A 136 -8.64 4.93 9.27
C GLU A 136 -8.70 5.83 8.04
N ILE A 137 -7.60 5.90 7.31
CA ILE A 137 -7.42 6.73 6.12
C ILE A 137 -7.51 5.85 4.86
N VAL A 138 -6.65 4.83 4.78
CA VAL A 138 -6.59 3.87 3.67
C VAL A 138 -6.35 2.47 4.24
N LYS A 139 -7.03 1.47 3.68
CA LYS A 139 -6.64 0.06 3.83
C LYS A 139 -6.04 -0.43 2.53
N GLY A 140 -5.08 -1.31 2.62
CA GLY A 140 -4.47 -1.90 1.44
C GLY A 140 -4.11 -3.36 1.61
N ARG A 141 -3.95 -4.03 0.48
CA ARG A 141 -3.23 -5.28 0.39
C ARG A 141 -2.29 -5.24 -0.79
N THR A 142 -1.08 -5.72 -0.58
CA THR A 142 -0.09 -5.92 -1.64
C THR A 142 0.22 -7.40 -1.75
N GLY A 143 0.20 -7.94 -2.96
CA GLY A 143 0.76 -9.26 -3.26
C GLY A 143 2.13 -9.10 -3.89
N TRP A 144 3.08 -9.91 -3.45
CA TRP A 144 4.47 -9.86 -3.87
C TRP A 144 4.89 -11.22 -4.42
N ARG A 145 5.68 -11.23 -5.49
CA ARG A 145 6.27 -12.43 -6.06
C ARG A 145 7.80 -12.34 -6.06
N PRO A 146 8.52 -13.47 -5.95
CA PRO A 146 9.99 -13.44 -5.95
C PRO A 146 10.54 -12.72 -7.18
N LYS A 147 11.57 -11.90 -6.99
CA LYS A 147 12.28 -11.30 -8.13
C LYS A 147 12.94 -12.42 -8.93
N SER A 148 12.78 -12.37 -10.24
CA SER A 148 13.55 -13.24 -11.13
C SER A 148 15.03 -12.97 -10.90
N VAL A 149 15.82 -13.99 -10.54
CA VAL A 149 17.28 -13.87 -10.52
C VAL A 149 17.74 -13.74 -11.97
N ASN A 150 17.81 -12.52 -12.47
CA ASN A 150 18.56 -12.27 -13.69
C ASN A 150 20.02 -12.59 -13.36
N GLN A 151 20.54 -13.71 -13.89
CA GLN A 151 21.97 -13.94 -13.99
C GLN A 151 22.56 -12.85 -14.89
N ILE A 152 22.85 -11.68 -14.31
CA ILE A 152 23.74 -10.71 -14.94
C ILE A 152 25.09 -11.43 -14.99
N GLY A 153 25.50 -11.75 -16.22
CA GLY A 153 26.54 -12.71 -16.52
C GLY A 153 27.85 -12.47 -15.78
N SER A 154 28.45 -13.59 -15.38
CA SER A 154 29.89 -13.69 -15.16
C SER A 154 30.62 -13.05 -16.34
N THR A 155 31.23 -11.87 -16.14
CA THR A 155 32.33 -11.44 -16.99
C THR A 155 33.60 -12.01 -16.40
N ASP A 156 33.94 -13.20 -16.87
CA ASP A 156 35.29 -13.77 -16.77
C ASP A 156 36.33 -12.83 -17.40
N HIS A 157 37.50 -12.84 -16.77
CA HIS A 157 38.83 -12.55 -17.32
C HIS A 157 39.08 -11.26 -18.11
N PHE A 158 39.83 -10.35 -17.48
CA PHE A 158 41.04 -9.81 -18.11
C PHE A 158 42.22 -9.87 -17.14
N SER A 159 43.08 -10.86 -17.37
CA SER A 159 44.46 -10.83 -16.91
C SER A 159 45.22 -9.76 -17.69
N THR A 160 46.02 -8.95 -16.99
CA THR A 160 47.23 -8.34 -17.57
C THR A 160 48.38 -8.61 -16.64
#